data_AF-A0A814IF16-F1
#
_entry.id   AF-A0A814IF16-F1
#
_cell.length_a   1.000
_cell.length_b   1.000
_cell.length_c   1.000
_cell.angle_alpha   90.00
_cell.angle_beta   90.00
_cell.angle_gamma   90.00
#
_symmetry.space_group_name_H-M   'P 1'
#
loop_
_entity.id
_entity.type
_entity.pdbx_description
1 polymer ?
#
loop_
_entity_poly.entity_id
_entity_poly.type
_entity_poly.pdbx_seq_one_letter_code
_entity_poly.pdbx_strand_id
1 'polypeptide(L)'
;MLLLSKPLMEKKPIDPVIRAQAVALHGAGLNQVQISKQLKISRCRVQNTIKQYEELFRYDDLKHTGRPKKLSDREVRHLKKLVKGDSRLSAAKIASDLTSSLPKPVTIRTVRRYLKDLGFEYVVKIKKQWLSARHRQQRVAWCTQHLSWTHDD
;
A
#
# COMPACT_ATOMS: atom_id res chain seq x y z
N MET A 1 -12.45 24.61 42.05
CA MET A 1 -13.01 23.29 41.67
C MET A 1 -12.61 22.98 40.24
N LEU A 2 -11.57 22.16 40.05
CA LEU A 2 -11.17 21.71 38.71
C LEU A 2 -12.02 20.50 38.34
N LEU A 3 -12.94 20.67 37.38
CA LEU A 3 -13.70 19.58 36.78
C LEU A 3 -12.73 18.68 36.01
N LEU A 4 -12.40 17.53 36.59
CA LEU A 4 -11.78 16.41 35.87
C LEU A 4 -12.72 15.98 34.74
N SER A 5 -12.44 16.45 33.53
CA SER A 5 -13.06 15.92 32.32
C SER A 5 -12.72 14.43 32.24
N LYS A 6 -13.75 13.58 32.29
CA LYS A 6 -13.59 12.13 32.07
C LYS A 6 -12.84 11.95 30.73
N PRO A 7 -11.74 11.18 30.69
CA PRO A 7 -11.06 10.92 29.43
C PRO A 7 -12.05 10.25 28.49
N LEU A 8 -12.09 10.71 27.24
CA LEU A 8 -12.85 10.07 26.16
C LEU A 8 -12.42 8.60 26.11
N MET A 9 -13.28 7.69 26.57
CA MET A 9 -12.99 6.25 26.50
C MET A 9 -12.77 5.89 25.03
N GLU A 10 -11.55 5.52 24.69
CA GLU A 10 -11.22 5.00 23.36
C GLU A 10 -12.14 3.82 23.06
N LYS A 11 -12.80 3.84 21.90
CA LYS A 11 -13.67 2.74 21.46
C LYS A 11 -12.79 1.56 21.04
N LYS A 12 -12.29 0.80 22.01
CA LYS A 12 -11.47 -0.37 21.74
C LYS A 12 -12.29 -1.44 21.02
N PRO A 13 -11.72 -2.12 20.00
CA PRO A 13 -12.35 -3.28 19.39
C PRO A 13 -12.61 -4.37 20.46
N ILE A 14 -13.76 -5.03 20.36
CA ILE A 14 -14.09 -6.15 21.26
C ILE A 14 -13.32 -7.37 20.79
N ASP A 15 -12.82 -8.13 21.77
CA ASP A 15 -12.17 -9.42 21.55
C ASP A 15 -13.10 -10.37 20.75
N PRO A 16 -12.64 -10.98 19.64
CA PRO A 16 -13.39 -11.99 18.89
C PRO A 16 -14.03 -13.08 19.76
N VAL A 17 -13.39 -13.46 20.88
CA VAL A 17 -13.93 -14.47 21.81
C VAL A 17 -15.25 -14.00 22.44
N ILE A 18 -15.31 -12.74 22.88
CA ILE A 18 -16.53 -12.16 23.48
C ILE A 18 -17.66 -12.10 22.45
N ARG A 19 -17.32 -11.88 21.17
CA ARG A 19 -18.32 -11.88 20.09
C ARG A 19 -18.86 -13.27 19.82
N ALA A 20 -17.99 -14.28 19.77
CA ALA A 20 -18.41 -15.66 19.63
C ALA A 20 -19.32 -16.09 20.80
N GLN A 21 -18.98 -15.69 22.03
CA GLN A 21 -19.84 -15.92 23.21
C GLN A 21 -21.20 -15.23 23.07
N ALA A 22 -21.24 -13.97 22.59
CA ALA A 22 -22.50 -13.26 22.38
C ALA A 22 -23.40 -13.96 21.35
N VAL A 23 -22.82 -14.44 20.25
CA VAL A 23 -23.53 -15.19 19.20
C VAL A 23 -24.01 -16.54 19.74
N ALA A 24 -23.18 -17.27 20.49
CA ALA A 24 -23.55 -18.54 21.08
C ALA A 24 -24.72 -18.41 22.08
N LEU A 25 -24.68 -17.40 22.96
CA LEU A 25 -25.75 -17.11 23.91
C LEU A 25 -27.05 -16.69 23.20
N HIS A 26 -26.94 -15.96 22.08
CA HIS A 26 -28.09 -15.64 21.24
C HIS A 26 -28.69 -16.90 20.60
N GLY A 27 -27.86 -17.81 20.08
CA GLY A 27 -28.29 -19.11 19.55
C GLY A 27 -28.94 -20.01 20.61
N ALA A 28 -28.55 -19.85 21.88
CA ALA A 28 -29.19 -20.51 23.02
C ALA A 28 -30.51 -19.86 23.47
N GLY A 29 -30.97 -18.80 22.79
CA GLY A 29 -32.26 -18.16 23.05
C GLY A 29 -32.25 -17.06 24.12
N LEU A 30 -31.08 -16.60 24.60
CA LEU A 30 -31.03 -15.49 25.55
C LEU A 30 -31.35 -14.15 24.88
N ASN A 31 -32.05 -13.27 25.62
CA ASN A 31 -32.34 -11.92 25.16
C ASN A 31 -31.07 -11.05 25.17
N GLN A 32 -30.94 -10.13 24.21
CA GLN A 32 -29.80 -9.20 24.08
C GLN A 32 -29.50 -8.41 25.36
N VAL A 33 -30.52 -8.08 26.16
CA VAL A 33 -30.35 -7.39 27.46
C VAL A 33 -29.66 -8.30 28.48
N GLN A 34 -30.00 -9.60 28.50
CA GLN A 34 -29.35 -10.57 29.38
C GLN A 34 -27.90 -10.79 28.96
N ILE A 35 -27.66 -10.96 27.65
CA ILE A 35 -26.31 -11.10 27.08
C ILE A 35 -25.44 -9.88 27.41
N SER A 36 -26.00 -8.68 27.28
CA SER A 36 -25.35 -7.42 27.63
C SER A 36 -24.90 -7.38 29.09
N LYS A 37 -25.77 -7.80 30.02
CA LYS A 37 -25.45 -7.86 31.45
C LYS A 37 -24.38 -8.92 31.75
N GLN A 38 -24.49 -10.10 31.14
CA GLN A 38 -23.57 -11.22 31.36
C GLN A 38 -22.16 -10.94 30.84
N LEU A 39 -22.05 -10.41 29.62
CA LEU A 39 -20.78 -10.12 28.96
C LEU A 39 -20.24 -8.71 29.26
N LYS A 40 -20.96 -7.90 30.06
CA LYS A 40 -20.61 -6.51 30.42
C LYS A 40 -20.32 -5.60 29.21
N ILE A 41 -21.05 -5.83 28.12
CA ILE A 41 -20.98 -5.04 26.88
C ILE A 41 -22.30 -4.31 26.66
N SER A 42 -22.28 -3.19 25.92
CA SER A 42 -23.52 -2.45 25.66
C SER A 42 -24.49 -3.25 24.78
N ARG A 43 -25.79 -3.12 25.05
CA ARG A 43 -26.86 -3.81 24.29
C ARG A 43 -26.79 -3.53 22.78
N CYS A 44 -26.51 -2.28 22.38
CA CYS A 44 -26.31 -1.92 20.98
C CYS A 44 -25.12 -2.67 20.36
N ARG A 45 -24.06 -2.92 21.13
CA ARG A 45 -22.92 -3.68 20.64
C ARG A 45 -23.20 -5.18 20.51
N VAL A 46 -24.02 -5.76 21.39
CA VAL A 46 -24.56 -7.13 21.23
C VAL A 46 -25.35 -7.22 19.93
N GLN A 47 -26.29 -6.29 19.71
CA GLN A 47 -27.11 -6.24 18.50
C GLN A 47 -26.26 -6.16 17.22
N ASN A 48 -25.28 -5.26 17.19
CA ASN A 48 -24.38 -5.13 16.03
C ASN A 48 -23.53 -6.38 15.81
N THR A 49 -23.12 -7.08 16.88
CA THR A 49 -22.35 -8.32 16.78
C THR A 49 -23.19 -9.45 16.17
N ILE A 50 -24.43 -9.62 16.62
CA ILE A 50 -25.36 -10.61 16.07
C ILE A 50 -25.63 -10.32 14.60
N LYS A 51 -25.98 -9.06 14.28
CA LYS A 51 -26.22 -8.63 12.90
C LYS A 51 -25.01 -8.88 11.99
N GLN A 52 -23.81 -8.52 12.44
CA GLN A 52 -22.58 -8.77 11.69
C GLN A 52 -22.35 -10.27 11.44
N TYR A 53 -22.62 -11.11 12.43
CA TYR A 53 -22.49 -12.56 12.29
C TYR A 53 -23.51 -13.14 11.32
N GLU A 54 -24.76 -12.71 11.37
CA GLU A 54 -25.82 -13.14 10.44
C GLU A 54 -25.50 -12.75 8.98
N GLU A 55 -24.90 -11.57 8.76
CA GLU A 55 -24.56 -11.08 7.43
C GLU A 55 -23.28 -11.70 6.85
N LEU A 56 -22.25 -11.92 7.69
CA LEU A 56 -20.89 -12.25 7.23
C LEU A 56 -20.37 -13.60 7.72
N PHE A 57 -21.03 -14.24 8.69
CA PHE A 57 -20.57 -15.46 9.39
C PHE A 57 -19.16 -15.32 9.98
N ARG A 58 -18.82 -14.12 10.50
CA ARG A 58 -17.51 -13.82 11.06
C ARG A 58 -17.61 -13.21 12.46
N TYR A 59 -16.62 -13.53 13.28
CA TYR A 59 -16.44 -12.97 14.63
C TYR A 59 -15.43 -11.82 14.67
N ASP A 60 -14.55 -11.73 13.67
CA ASP A 60 -13.51 -10.69 13.62
C ASP A 60 -14.07 -9.30 13.32
N ASP A 61 -13.27 -8.28 13.64
CA ASP A 61 -13.50 -6.96 13.09
C ASP A 61 -13.21 -6.90 11.59
N LEU A 62 -14.07 -6.18 10.88
CA LEU A 62 -13.82 -5.81 9.51
C LEU A 62 -12.61 -4.88 9.45
N LYS A 63 -11.67 -5.19 8.56
CA LYS A 63 -10.58 -4.28 8.25
C LYS A 63 -11.16 -3.00 7.68
N HIS A 64 -10.79 -1.87 8.25
CA HIS A 64 -11.09 -0.58 7.64
C HIS A 64 -10.36 -0.48 6.30
N THR A 65 -11.10 -0.18 5.24
CA THR A 65 -10.57 -0.04 3.88
C THR A 65 -9.69 1.21 3.70
N GLY A 66 -9.72 2.12 4.68
CA GLY A 66 -8.97 3.37 4.64
C GLY A 66 -9.48 4.33 3.57
N ARG A 67 -8.73 5.42 3.36
CA ARG A 67 -9.07 6.40 2.32
C ARG A 67 -8.79 5.79 0.94
N PRO A 68 -9.72 5.92 -0.03
CA PRO A 68 -9.46 5.45 -1.39
C PRO A 68 -8.25 6.16 -1.99
N LYS A 69 -7.49 5.39 -2.77
CA LYS A 69 -6.32 5.85 -3.51
C LYS A 69 -6.70 6.95 -4.52
N LYS A 70 -5.76 7.87 -4.78
CA LYS A 70 -6.02 9.03 -5.65
C LYS A 70 -6.07 8.65 -7.13
N LEU A 71 -5.23 7.71 -7.54
CA LEU A 71 -5.23 7.10 -8.87
C LEU A 71 -5.99 5.77 -8.86
N SER A 72 -6.77 5.53 -9.91
CA SER A 72 -7.42 4.24 -10.19
C SER A 72 -6.43 3.22 -10.75
N ASP A 73 -6.78 1.93 -10.73
CA ASP A 73 -5.91 0.86 -11.27
C ASP A 73 -5.62 1.02 -12.76
N ARG A 74 -6.55 1.61 -13.53
CA ARG A 74 -6.33 1.96 -14.94
C ARG A 74 -5.25 3.04 -15.08
N GLU A 75 -5.30 4.07 -14.25
CA GLU A 75 -4.35 5.18 -14.27
C GLU A 75 -2.97 4.73 -13.79
N VAL A 76 -2.91 3.84 -12.79
CA VAL A 76 -1.66 3.23 -12.34
C VAL A 76 -1.03 2.39 -13.46
N ARG A 77 -1.82 1.63 -14.23
CA ARG A 77 -1.33 0.91 -15.42
C ARG A 77 -0.81 1.87 -16.49
N HIS A 78 -1.50 2.99 -16.73
CA HIS A 78 -1.04 4.03 -17.65
C HIS A 78 0.30 4.63 -17.20
N LEU A 79 0.41 5.01 -15.91
CA LEU A 79 1.65 5.49 -15.31
C LEU A 79 2.80 4.51 -15.50
N LYS A 80 2.57 3.22 -15.24
CA LYS A 80 3.57 2.16 -15.42
C LYS A 80 4.03 2.05 -16.88
N LYS A 81 3.10 2.14 -17.84
CA LYS A 81 3.41 2.11 -19.28
C LYS A 81 4.25 3.33 -19.68
N LEU A 82 3.86 4.51 -19.22
CA LEU A 82 4.54 5.77 -19.51
C LEU A 82 6.00 5.76 -19.03
N VAL A 83 6.24 5.32 -17.80
CA VAL A 83 7.62 5.25 -17.25
C VAL A 83 8.46 4.15 -17.91
N LYS A 84 7.86 3.03 -18.29
CA LYS A 84 8.57 1.99 -19.05
C LYS A 84 8.94 2.45 -20.46
N GLY A 85 8.11 3.28 -21.09
CA GLY A 85 8.39 3.85 -22.41
C GLY A 85 9.53 4.86 -22.38
N ASP A 86 9.53 5.77 -21.40
CA ASP A 86 10.62 6.72 -21.21
C ASP A 86 11.02 6.86 -19.72
N SER A 87 12.08 6.13 -19.38
CA SER A 87 12.73 6.16 -18.06
C SER A 87 13.37 7.50 -17.68
N ARG A 88 13.46 8.49 -18.59
CA ARG A 88 14.01 9.82 -18.29
C ARG A 88 12.97 10.81 -17.78
N LEU A 89 11.69 10.45 -17.83
CA LEU A 89 10.61 11.35 -17.44
C LEU A 89 10.70 11.71 -15.96
N SER A 90 10.71 13.02 -15.68
CA SER A 90 10.70 13.52 -14.31
C SER A 90 9.33 13.35 -13.68
N ALA A 91 9.29 13.12 -12.38
CA ALA A 91 8.01 13.04 -11.64
C ALA A 91 7.16 14.33 -11.79
N ALA A 92 7.82 15.48 -12.02
CA ALA A 92 7.14 16.74 -12.29
C ALA A 92 6.41 16.72 -13.65
N LYS A 93 7.10 16.26 -14.70
CA LYS A 93 6.51 16.12 -16.03
C LYS A 93 5.34 15.13 -16.02
N ILE A 94 5.54 13.97 -15.38
CA ILE A 94 4.48 12.98 -15.20
C ILE A 94 3.27 13.55 -14.44
N ALA A 95 3.50 14.32 -13.37
CA ALA A 95 2.41 14.93 -12.62
C ALA A 95 1.63 15.96 -13.44
N SER A 96 2.32 16.75 -14.28
CA SER A 96 1.70 17.68 -15.22
C SER A 96 0.83 16.93 -16.22
N ASP A 97 1.39 15.91 -16.88
CA ASP A 97 0.69 15.14 -17.92
C ASP A 97 -0.53 14.39 -17.34
N LEU A 98 -0.42 13.85 -16.12
CA LEU A 98 -1.55 13.24 -15.40
C LEU A 98 -2.59 14.28 -14.98
N THR A 99 -2.18 15.47 -14.57
CA THR A 99 -3.13 16.53 -14.18
C THR A 99 -3.89 17.07 -15.39
N SER A 100 -3.27 17.13 -16.57
CA SER A 100 -3.95 17.52 -17.81
C SER A 100 -4.90 16.46 -18.34
N SER A 101 -4.63 15.18 -18.10
CA SER A 101 -5.44 14.06 -18.62
C SER A 101 -6.52 13.56 -17.66
N LEU A 102 -6.40 13.84 -16.36
CA LEU A 102 -7.32 13.36 -15.34
C LEU A 102 -8.21 14.49 -14.82
N PRO A 103 -9.47 14.19 -14.42
CA PRO A 103 -10.37 15.18 -13.83
C PRO A 103 -9.91 15.67 -12.44
N LYS A 104 -8.92 15.00 -11.83
CA LYS A 104 -8.42 15.31 -10.49
C LYS A 104 -6.93 15.63 -10.57
N PRO A 105 -6.47 16.79 -10.07
CA PRO A 105 -5.06 17.17 -10.16
C PRO A 105 -4.21 16.27 -9.26
N VAL A 106 -3.06 15.83 -9.77
CA VAL A 106 -2.13 14.92 -9.07
C VAL A 106 -0.86 15.67 -8.72
N THR A 107 -0.44 15.59 -7.45
CA THR A 107 0.80 16.25 -7.02
C THR A 107 2.03 15.39 -7.32
N ILE A 108 3.18 16.04 -7.48
CA ILE A 108 4.48 15.38 -7.70
C ILE A 108 4.76 14.34 -6.60
N ARG A 109 4.44 14.66 -5.34
CA ARG A 109 4.62 13.75 -4.20
C ARG A 109 3.75 12.49 -4.32
N THR A 110 2.55 12.63 -4.86
CA THR A 110 1.65 11.49 -5.12
C THR A 110 2.28 10.58 -6.17
N VAL A 111 2.71 11.15 -7.30
CA VAL A 111 3.39 10.40 -8.37
C VAL A 111 4.59 9.63 -7.84
N ARG A 112 5.50 10.28 -7.10
CA ARG A 112 6.68 9.62 -6.51
C ARG A 112 6.31 8.43 -5.62
N ARG A 113 5.24 8.55 -4.81
CA ARG A 113 4.75 7.44 -3.97
C ARG A 113 4.30 6.26 -4.82
N TYR A 114 3.50 6.50 -5.85
CA TYR A 114 3.07 5.44 -6.76
C TYR A 114 4.23 4.80 -7.51
N LEU A 115 5.22 5.58 -7.94
CA LEU A 115 6.42 5.04 -8.58
C LEU A 115 7.19 4.11 -7.64
N LYS A 116 7.36 4.53 -6.37
CA LYS A 116 7.99 3.70 -5.34
C LYS A 116 7.19 2.41 -5.07
N ASP A 117 5.87 2.51 -4.92
CA ASP A 117 4.99 1.36 -4.71
C ASP A 117 5.03 0.36 -5.90
N LEU A 118 5.30 0.86 -7.10
CA LEU A 118 5.50 0.07 -8.32
C LEU A 118 6.92 -0.51 -8.46
N GLY A 119 7.83 -0.19 -7.54
CA GLY A 119 9.23 -0.64 -7.56
C GLY A 119 10.14 0.17 -8.49
N PHE A 120 9.73 1.37 -8.91
CA PHE A 120 10.60 2.26 -9.66
C PHE A 120 11.42 3.15 -8.73
N GLU A 121 12.72 3.15 -8.98
CA GLU A 121 13.65 4.05 -8.31
C GLU A 121 14.28 5.01 -9.32
N TYR A 122 14.52 6.23 -8.86
CA TYR A 122 15.28 7.19 -9.65
C TYR A 122 16.77 6.84 -9.55
N VAL A 123 17.38 6.50 -10.68
CA VAL A 123 18.81 6.23 -10.78
C VAL A 123 19.43 7.22 -11.75
N VAL A 124 20.54 7.83 -11.35
CA VAL A 124 21.33 8.66 -12.24
C VAL A 124 22.00 7.75 -13.27
N LYS A 125 21.66 7.91 -14.55
CA LYS A 125 22.33 7.16 -15.62
C LYS A 125 23.76 7.64 -15.75
N ILE A 126 24.72 6.75 -15.51
CA ILE A 126 26.15 7.04 -15.68
C ILE A 126 26.45 7.15 -17.17
N LYS A 127 26.99 8.29 -17.60
CA LYS A 127 27.47 8.49 -18.97
C LYS A 127 28.75 7.66 -19.15
N LYS A 128 28.68 6.59 -19.94
CA LYS A 128 29.89 5.86 -20.35
C LYS A 128 30.73 6.73 -21.28
N GLN A 129 32.05 6.61 -21.19
CA GLN A 129 32.96 7.25 -22.13
C GLN A 129 32.66 6.77 -23.55
N TRP A 130 32.73 7.69 -24.52
CA TRP A 130 32.50 7.34 -25.91
C TRP A 130 33.68 6.52 -26.46
N LEU A 131 33.38 5.37 -27.06
CA LEU A 131 34.37 4.55 -27.74
C LEU A 131 34.21 4.73 -29.24
N SER A 132 35.25 5.24 -29.90
CA SER A 132 35.34 5.26 -31.36
C SER A 132 35.39 3.83 -31.91
N ALA A 133 35.14 3.67 -33.21
CA ALA A 133 35.31 2.37 -33.88
C ALA A 133 36.73 1.83 -33.70
N ARG A 134 37.74 2.71 -33.82
CA ARG A 134 39.15 2.39 -33.57
C ARG A 134 39.40 1.91 -32.13
N HIS A 135 38.88 2.61 -31.13
CA HIS A 135 39.04 2.20 -29.73
C HIS A 135 38.41 0.84 -29.45
N ARG A 136 37.25 0.54 -30.06
CA ARG A 136 36.60 -0.77 -29.93
C ARG A 136 37.48 -1.88 -30.51
N GLN A 137 38.01 -1.69 -31.71
CA GLN A 137 38.90 -2.67 -32.35
C GLN A 137 40.18 -2.90 -31.55
N GLN A 138 40.84 -1.83 -31.10
CA GLN A 138 42.06 -1.93 -30.29
C GLN A 138 41.81 -2.68 -28.98
N ARG A 139 40.69 -2.40 -28.29
CA ARG A 139 40.31 -3.11 -27.06
C ARG A 139 40.09 -4.60 -27.32
N VAL A 140 39.37 -4.96 -28.38
CA VAL A 140 39.17 -6.36 -28.73
C VAL A 140 40.49 -7.05 -29.06
N ALA A 141 41.31 -6.44 -29.92
CA ALA A 141 42.62 -6.99 -30.28
C ALA A 141 43.51 -7.20 -29.04
N TRP A 142 43.56 -6.22 -28.14
CA TRP A 142 44.33 -6.31 -26.90
C TRP A 142 43.81 -7.46 -26.01
N CYS A 143 42.50 -7.54 -25.78
CA CYS A 143 41.90 -8.63 -25.00
C CYS A 143 42.15 -10.01 -25.62
N THR A 144 42.09 -10.13 -26.95
CA THR A 144 42.38 -11.39 -27.64
C THR A 144 43.85 -11.78 -27.53
N GLN A 145 44.77 -10.82 -27.65
CA GLN A 145 46.21 -11.05 -27.52
C GLN A 145 46.62 -11.45 -26.10
N HIS A 146 45.95 -10.89 -25.09
CA HIS A 146 46.26 -11.09 -23.67
C HIS A 146 45.26 -12.06 -23.01
N LEU A 147 44.60 -12.92 -23.79
CA LEU A 147 43.59 -13.85 -23.26
C LEU A 147 44.21 -14.89 -22.31
N SER A 148 45.44 -15.30 -22.57
CA SER A 148 46.23 -16.24 -21.76
C SER A 148 47.24 -15.54 -20.84
N TRP A 149 47.11 -14.23 -20.64
CA TRP A 149 48.08 -13.48 -19.84
C TRP A 149 47.95 -13.87 -18.36
N THR A 150 49.03 -14.41 -17.80
CA THR A 150 49.11 -14.79 -16.39
C THR A 150 49.95 -13.78 -15.61
N HIS A 151 49.81 -13.76 -14.28
CA HIS A 151 50.49 -12.77 -13.42
C HIS A 151 52.03 -12.82 -13.50
N ASP A 152 52.59 -13.92 -14.01
CA ASP A 152 54.04 -14.17 -14.08
C ASP A 152 54.66 -13.84 -15.46
N ASP A 153 53.87 -13.28 -16.39
CA ASP A 153 54.31 -12.79 -17.72
C ASP A 153 54.54 -11.27 -17.75
#